data_AF-A0A645FWK9-F1
#
_entry.id   AF-A0A645FWK9-F1
#
_cell.length_a   1.000
_cell.length_b   1.000
_cell.length_c   1.000
_cell.angle_alpha   90.00
_cell.angle_beta   90.00
_cell.angle_gamma   90.00
#
_symmetry.space_group_name_H-M   'P 1'
#
loop_
_entity.id
_entity.type
_entity.pdbx_description
1 polymer ?
#
loop_
_entity_poly.entity_id
_entity_poly.type
_entity_poly.pdbx_seq_one_letter_code
_entity_poly.pdbx_strand_id
1 'polypeptide(L)'
;MDGWFTEAAEEDVAFAVRYLGLNEQEGRVWGILRGGMGSVAQLFLAQMQDYLGLSSENRMNTPGTLGGGNWRWRMLPGEFDEALIAKIAEMTRIYGRI
;
A
#
# COMPACT_ATOMS: atom_id res chain seq x y z
N MET A 1 -2.35 3.75 -1.92
CA MET A 1 -2.78 2.81 -2.98
C MET A 1 -4.20 3.00 -3.54
N ASP A 2 -5.05 3.89 -3.00
CA ASP A 2 -6.43 4.02 -3.51
C ASP A 2 -6.50 4.52 -4.97
N GLY A 3 -5.53 5.35 -5.36
CA GLY A 3 -5.43 5.88 -6.73
C GLY A 3 -5.29 4.83 -7.83
N TRP A 4 -4.65 3.68 -7.56
CA TRP A 4 -4.55 2.62 -8.57
C TRP A 4 -5.91 1.99 -8.84
N PHE A 5 -6.72 1.77 -7.80
CA PHE A 5 -8.06 1.21 -7.96
C PHE A 5 -9.00 2.12 -8.77
N THR A 6 -8.73 3.42 -8.80
CA THR A 6 -9.50 4.39 -9.61
C THR A 6 -8.97 4.57 -11.03
N GLU A 7 -7.67 4.34 -11.26
CA GLU A 7 -7.01 4.59 -12.55
C GLU A 7 -6.85 3.34 -13.42
N ALA A 8 -6.79 2.16 -12.81
CA ALA A 8 -6.60 0.89 -13.52
C ALA A 8 -7.87 0.45 -14.27
N ALA A 9 -7.68 -0.39 -15.28
CA ALA A 9 -8.80 -1.00 -16.00
C ALA A 9 -9.66 -1.86 -15.04
N GLU A 10 -10.97 -1.86 -15.27
CA GLU A 10 -11.93 -2.58 -14.41
C GLU A 10 -11.62 -4.08 -14.32
N GLU A 11 -11.16 -4.68 -15.42
CA GLU A 11 -10.76 -6.08 -15.48
C GLU A 11 -9.55 -6.41 -14.58
N ASP A 12 -8.56 -5.52 -14.51
CA ASP A 12 -7.39 -5.66 -13.66
C ASP A 12 -7.76 -5.55 -12.19
N VAL A 13 -8.60 -4.57 -11.85
CA VAL A 13 -9.13 -4.41 -10.49
C VAL A 13 -9.94 -5.64 -10.08
N ALA A 14 -10.84 -6.10 -10.95
CA ALA A 14 -11.65 -7.29 -10.68
C ALA A 14 -10.79 -8.55 -10.51
N PHE A 15 -9.73 -8.71 -11.30
CA PHE A 15 -8.78 -9.79 -11.14
C PHE A 15 -8.04 -9.71 -9.81
N ALA A 16 -7.50 -8.54 -9.45
CA ALA A 16 -6.79 -8.33 -8.19
C ALA A 16 -7.68 -8.63 -6.97
N VAL A 17 -8.94 -8.20 -6.99
CA VAL A 17 -9.92 -8.49 -5.94
C VAL A 17 -10.10 -10.00 -5.76
N ARG A 18 -10.32 -10.74 -6.85
CA ARG A 18 -10.50 -12.19 -6.80
C ARG A 18 -9.23 -12.91 -6.36
N TYR A 19 -8.08 -12.56 -6.94
CA TYR A 19 -6.83 -13.27 -6.74
C TYR A 19 -6.28 -13.08 -5.32
N LEU A 20 -6.33 -11.86 -4.79
CA LEU A 20 -5.79 -11.53 -3.47
C LEU A 20 -6.83 -11.66 -2.35
N GLY A 21 -8.10 -11.93 -2.68
CA GLY A 21 -9.20 -11.98 -1.73
C GLY A 21 -9.45 -10.62 -1.05
N LEU A 22 -9.37 -9.53 -1.81
CA LEU A 22 -9.51 -8.17 -1.28
C LEU A 22 -10.94 -7.93 -0.81
N ASN A 23 -11.09 -7.30 0.35
CA ASN A 23 -12.38 -7.02 0.95
C ASN A 23 -12.35 -5.67 1.70
N GLU A 24 -13.53 -5.15 2.03
CA GLU A 24 -13.66 -3.85 2.70
C GLU A 24 -13.33 -3.90 4.19
N GLN A 25 -13.52 -5.05 4.84
CA GLN A 25 -13.27 -5.22 6.27
C GLN A 25 -11.79 -5.05 6.63
N GLU A 26 -10.90 -5.65 5.84
CA GLU A 26 -9.44 -5.49 5.97
C GLU A 26 -8.96 -4.14 5.39
N GLY A 27 -9.67 -3.66 4.36
CA GLY A 27 -9.25 -2.58 3.48
C GLY A 27 -8.42 -3.13 2.31
N ARG A 28 -8.76 -2.72 1.08
CA ARG A 28 -8.18 -3.27 -0.15
C ARG A 28 -6.65 -3.13 -0.21
N VAL A 29 -6.12 -2.01 0.27
CA VAL A 29 -4.66 -1.76 0.34
C VAL A 29 -3.97 -2.74 1.28
N TRP A 30 -4.54 -2.94 2.47
CA TRP A 30 -4.01 -3.90 3.45
C TRP A 30 -4.08 -5.34 2.94
N GLY A 31 -5.12 -5.70 2.17
CA GLY A 31 -5.18 -6.98 1.49
C GLY A 31 -4.06 -7.19 0.46
N ILE A 32 -3.61 -6.13 -0.23
CA ILE A 32 -2.44 -6.20 -1.12
C ILE A 32 -1.15 -6.38 -0.30
N LEU A 33 -0.97 -5.61 0.78
CA LEU A 33 0.17 -5.75 1.69
C LEU A 33 0.24 -7.17 2.26
N ARG A 34 -0.90 -7.72 2.68
CA ARG A 34 -1.06 -9.10 3.13
C ARG A 34 -0.62 -10.10 2.06
N GLY A 35 -1.07 -9.93 0.82
CA GLY A 35 -0.67 -10.79 -0.30
C GLY A 35 0.84 -10.76 -0.56
N GLY A 36 1.45 -9.58 -0.52
CA GLY A 36 2.89 -9.42 -0.69
C GLY A 36 3.69 -10.05 0.46
N MET A 37 3.28 -9.81 1.71
CA MET A 37 3.87 -10.44 2.89
C MET A 37 3.70 -11.96 2.88
N GLY A 38 2.56 -12.47 2.42
CA GLY A 38 2.30 -13.92 2.32
C GLY A 38 3.06 -14.64 1.21
N SER A 39 3.76 -13.92 0.33
CA SER A 39 4.52 -14.53 -0.78
C SER A 39 5.77 -15.28 -0.31
N VAL A 40 6.34 -16.11 -1.18
CA VAL A 40 7.63 -16.80 -0.93
C VAL A 40 8.86 -15.91 -1.18
N ALA A 41 8.67 -14.64 -1.54
CA ALA A 41 9.79 -13.73 -1.77
C ALA A 41 10.59 -13.54 -0.48
N GLN A 42 11.93 -13.58 -0.59
CA GLN A 42 12.83 -13.39 0.57
C GLN A 42 12.67 -12.00 1.19
N LEU A 43 12.44 -10.97 0.37
CA LEU A 43 12.25 -9.60 0.82
C LEU A 43 10.91 -9.06 0.30
N PHE A 44 10.12 -8.52 1.21
CA PHE A 44 8.92 -7.74 0.90
C PHE A 44 9.16 -6.29 1.31
N LEU A 45 8.88 -5.35 0.41
CA LEU A 45 8.97 -3.91 0.65
C LEU A 45 7.65 -3.27 0.26
N ALA A 46 7.18 -2.35 1.09
CA ALA A 46 6.00 -1.54 0.84
C ALA A 46 6.33 -0.05 1.05
N GLN A 47 5.61 0.82 0.37
CA GLN A 47 5.76 2.27 0.54
C GLN A 47 5.02 2.73 1.79
N MET A 48 5.52 3.76 2.48
CA MET A 48 4.79 4.31 3.64
C MET A 48 3.42 4.88 3.26
N GLN A 49 3.26 5.39 2.04
CA GLN A 49 1.96 5.82 1.53
C GLN A 49 0.92 4.69 1.51
N ASP A 50 1.33 3.43 1.33
CA ASP A 50 0.42 2.29 1.35
C ASP A 50 0.03 1.90 2.78
N TYR A 51 0.99 1.92 3.71
CA TYR A 51 0.69 1.73 5.14
C TYR A 51 -0.25 2.79 5.70
N LEU A 52 -0.08 4.04 5.26
CA LEU A 52 -0.92 5.17 5.62
C LEU A 52 -2.25 5.22 4.83
N GLY A 53 -2.44 4.34 3.84
CA GLY A 53 -3.67 4.30 3.03
C GLY A 53 -3.90 5.53 2.15
N LEU A 54 -2.83 6.25 1.78
CA LEU A 54 -2.93 7.52 1.05
C LEU A 54 -3.33 7.34 -0.43
N SER A 55 -4.01 8.35 -0.99
CA SER A 55 -4.47 8.42 -2.39
C SER A 55 -3.36 8.87 -3.36
N SER A 56 -3.66 8.95 -4.66
CA SER A 56 -2.70 9.31 -5.72
C SER A 56 -2.05 10.69 -5.58
N GLU A 57 -2.66 11.61 -4.82
CA GLU A 57 -2.08 12.93 -4.50
C GLU A 57 -0.75 12.82 -3.73
N ASN A 58 -0.50 11.67 -3.10
CA ASN A 58 0.68 11.39 -2.30
C ASN A 58 1.78 10.65 -3.07
N ARG A 59 1.64 10.54 -4.39
CA ARG A 59 2.60 9.87 -5.26
C ARG A 59 3.97 10.57 -5.18
N MET A 60 5.02 9.78 -4.92
CA MET A 60 6.38 10.32 -4.83
C MET A 60 6.88 10.86 -6.17
N ASN A 61 6.55 10.22 -7.29
CA ASN A 61 7.00 10.62 -8.62
C ASN A 61 6.05 10.13 -9.71
N THR A 62 5.78 11.00 -10.69
CA THR A 62 5.12 10.67 -11.96
C THR A 62 6.15 10.81 -13.08
N PRO A 63 6.68 9.69 -13.63
CA PRO A 63 7.66 9.74 -14.70
C PRO A 63 7.17 10.53 -15.92
N GLY A 64 8.06 11.26 -16.58
CA GLY A 64 7.75 12.04 -17.78
C GLY A 64 7.07 13.39 -17.52
N THR A 65 6.82 13.77 -16.27
CA THR A 65 6.29 15.10 -15.94
C THR A 65 7.39 16.07 -15.52
N LEU A 66 7.23 17.33 -15.95
CA LEU A 66 8.01 18.47 -15.49
C LEU A 66 7.10 19.33 -14.58
N GLY A 67 7.67 20.12 -13.66
CA GLY A 67 6.87 21.12 -12.91
C GLY A 67 6.75 20.90 -11.40
N GLY A 68 7.83 20.50 -10.72
CA GLY A 68 8.00 20.75 -9.29
C GLY A 68 7.02 20.06 -8.32
N GLY A 69 6.22 19.10 -8.77
CA GLY A 69 5.35 18.26 -7.91
C GLY A 69 5.96 16.91 -7.48
N ASN A 70 6.92 16.39 -8.25
CA ASN A 70 7.63 15.14 -7.92
C ASN A 70 8.61 15.35 -6.75
N TRP A 71 8.89 14.27 -6.02
CA TRP A 71 9.89 14.17 -4.94
C TRP A 71 9.62 15.04 -3.72
N ARG A 72 8.35 15.36 -3.47
CA ARG A 72 7.94 16.30 -2.43
C ARG A 72 7.06 15.71 -1.35
N TRP A 73 6.61 14.48 -1.52
CA TRP A 73 5.82 13.83 -0.49
C TRP A 73 6.63 13.73 0.80
N ARG A 74 5.99 14.10 1.91
CA ARG A 74 6.54 14.02 3.25
C ARG A 74 5.43 13.54 4.17
N MET A 75 5.76 12.56 4.98
CA MET A 75 4.90 12.14 6.08
C MET A 75 4.73 13.29 7.08
N LEU A 76 3.51 13.48 7.56
CA LEU A 76 3.19 14.49 8.56
C LEU A 76 3.52 13.98 9.97
N PRO A 77 3.81 14.88 10.93
CA PRO A 77 4.00 14.48 12.32
C PRO A 77 2.75 13.77 12.85
N GLY A 78 2.95 12.60 13.48
CA GLY A 78 1.87 11.82 14.10
C GLY A 78 1.15 10.83 13.18
N GLU A 79 1.45 10.79 11.88
CA GLU A 79 0.85 9.80 10.97
C GLU A 79 1.39 8.38 11.18
N PHE A 80 2.61 8.26 11.68
CA PHE A 80 3.19 6.99 12.11
C PHE A 80 2.99 6.80 13.61
N ASP A 81 1.78 6.35 13.98
CA ASP A 81 1.35 6.19 15.36
C ASP A 81 1.52 4.75 15.88
N GLU A 82 1.28 4.57 17.18
CA GLU A 82 1.38 3.27 17.86
C GLU A 82 0.42 2.22 17.28
N ALA A 83 -0.76 2.64 16.79
CA ALA A 83 -1.73 1.73 16.21
C ALA A 83 -1.22 1.16 14.87
N LEU A 84 -0.65 2.02 14.02
CA LEU A 84 -0.04 1.61 12.77
C LEU A 84 1.20 0.73 13.02
N ILE A 85 2.05 1.10 13.96
CA ILE A 85 3.22 0.31 14.36
C ILE A 85 2.79 -1.10 14.80
N ALA A 86 1.80 -1.20 15.68
CA ALA A 86 1.28 -2.47 16.17
C ALA A 86 0.72 -3.33 15.03
N LYS A 87 -0.05 -2.73 14.12
CA LYS A 87 -0.63 -3.42 12.96
C LYS A 87 0.45 -3.94 12.00
N ILE A 88 1.48 -3.15 11.71
CA ILE A 88 2.62 -3.58 10.87
C ILE A 88 3.36 -4.74 11.56
N ALA A 89 3.66 -4.61 12.85
CA ALA A 89 4.38 -5.63 13.60
C ALA A 89 3.60 -6.96 13.69
N GLU A 90 2.29 -6.90 13.88
CA GLU A 90 1.42 -8.07 13.88
C GLU A 90 1.43 -8.79 12.53
N MET A 91 1.23 -8.05 11.43
CA MET A 91 1.23 -8.62 10.07
C MET A 91 2.59 -9.25 9.72
N THR A 92 3.69 -8.54 10.01
CA THR A 92 5.04 -9.06 9.81
C THR A 92 5.28 -10.35 10.61
N ARG A 93 4.72 -10.47 11.84
CA ARG A 93 4.79 -11.70 12.64
C ARG A 93 4.00 -12.84 12.01
N ILE A 94 2.75 -12.61 11.61
CA ILE A 94 1.86 -13.62 11.02
C ILE A 94 2.51 -14.26 9.78
N TYR A 95 3.19 -13.46 8.96
CA TYR A 95 3.83 -13.92 7.73
C TYR A 95 5.30 -14.31 7.88
N GLY A 96 5.83 -14.38 9.10
CA GLY A 96 7.18 -14.89 9.37
C GLY A 96 8.31 -14.01 8.82
N ARG A 97 8.17 -12.69 8.89
CA ARG A 97 9.13 -11.71 8.34
C ARG A 97 9.81 -10.84 9.42
N ILE A 98 10.00 -11.37 10.63
CA ILE A 98 10.69 -10.71 11.75
C ILE A 98 12.20 -10.93 11.66
#